data_AF-A0A847LYL0-F1
#
_entry.id   AF-A0A847LYL0-F1
#
_cell.length_a   1.000
_cell.length_b   1.000
_cell.length_c   1.000
_cell.angle_alpha   90.00
_cell.angle_beta   90.00
_cell.angle_gamma   90.00
#
_symmetry.space_group_name_H-M   'P 1'
#
loop_
_entity.id
_entity.type
_entity.pdbx_description
1 polymer ?
#
loop_
_entity_poly.entity_id
_entity_poly.type
_entity_poly.pdbx_seq_one_letter_code
_entity_poly.pdbx_strand_id
1 'polypeptide(L)'
;MKFRRVLPKSLFGLLIKRLVILLFIMNFVLILLFGIGNYQGFLPDTQLFLLTLTMYCSILLVLASLGAFIYSALKKRKGIKVYLGYSLITFFGSLLSLLLAFLIQVTQGNM
;
A
#
# COMPACT_ATOMS: atom_id res chain seq x y z
N MET A 1 -35.22 22.03 -6.94
CA MET A 1 -34.91 20.66 -6.44
C MET A 1 -33.50 20.65 -5.86
N LYS A 2 -33.35 20.45 -4.54
CA LYS A 2 -32.02 20.30 -3.92
C LYS A 2 -31.47 18.93 -4.29
N PHE A 3 -30.51 18.86 -5.20
CA PHE A 3 -29.69 17.68 -5.45
C PHE A 3 -28.93 17.33 -4.16
N ARG A 4 -29.58 16.58 -3.26
CA ARG A 4 -28.88 15.89 -2.17
C ARG A 4 -27.96 14.88 -2.86
N ARG A 5 -26.65 15.14 -2.85
CA ARG A 5 -25.64 14.11 -3.11
C ARG A 5 -25.77 13.04 -2.03
N VAL A 6 -26.69 12.10 -2.23
CA VAL A 6 -26.82 10.87 -1.43
C VAL A 6 -25.79 9.89 -1.98
N LEU A 7 -24.50 10.22 -1.91
CA LEU A 7 -23.49 9.17 -1.90
C LEU A 7 -23.61 8.56 -0.50
N PRO A 8 -24.11 7.31 -0.37
CA PRO A 8 -24.28 6.70 0.92
C PRO A 8 -22.92 6.71 1.59
N LYS A 9 -22.80 7.41 2.73
CA LYS A 9 -21.52 7.55 3.43
C LYS A 9 -20.98 6.18 3.91
N SER A 10 -21.75 5.10 3.74
CA SER A 10 -21.37 3.70 3.90
C SER A 10 -20.58 3.14 2.70
N LEU A 11 -20.94 3.50 1.46
CA LEU A 11 -20.25 3.04 0.24
C LEU A 11 -18.81 3.53 0.20
N PHE A 12 -18.57 4.79 0.54
CA PHE A 12 -17.20 5.35 0.53
C PHE A 12 -16.27 4.64 1.51
N GLY A 13 -16.74 4.35 2.73
CA GLY A 13 -15.98 3.59 3.71
C GLY A 13 -15.73 2.13 3.29
N LEU A 14 -16.68 1.53 2.56
CA LEU A 14 -16.53 0.18 2.02
C LEU A 14 -15.51 0.13 0.88
N LEU A 15 -15.53 1.14 -0.01
CA LEU A 15 -14.58 1.29 -1.11
C LEU A 15 -13.16 1.46 -0.60
N ILE A 16 -12.92 2.34 0.38
CA ILE A 16 -11.60 2.53 1.00
C ILE A 16 -11.10 1.20 1.60
N LYS A 17 -11.94 0.48 2.34
CA LYS A 17 -11.56 -0.80 2.94
C LYS A 17 -11.14 -1.82 1.88
N ARG A 18 -11.93 -1.95 0.80
CA ARG A 18 -11.64 -2.87 -0.31
C ARG A 18 -10.35 -2.48 -1.04
N LEU A 19 -10.13 -1.18 -1.26
CA LEU A 19 -8.91 -0.68 -1.90
C LEU A 19 -7.67 -1.03 -1.08
N VAL A 20 -7.68 -0.79 0.22
CA VAL A 20 -6.55 -1.12 1.12
C VAL A 20 -6.26 -2.62 1.10
N ILE A 21 -7.29 -3.48 1.15
CA ILE A 21 -7.13 -4.94 1.08
C ILE A 21 -6.54 -5.36 -0.26
N LEU A 22 -7.04 -4.81 -1.37
CA LEU A 22 -6.56 -5.14 -2.71
C LEU A 22 -5.09 -4.72 -2.88
N LEU A 23 -4.72 -3.52 -2.45
CA LEU A 23 -3.35 -3.03 -2.48
C LEU A 23 -2.44 -3.89 -1.60
N PHE A 24 -2.91 -4.35 -0.44
CA PHE A 24 -2.15 -5.24 0.44
C PHE A 24 -1.86 -6.59 -0.23
N ILE A 25 -2.87 -7.21 -0.84
CA ILE A 25 -2.70 -8.47 -1.58
C ILE A 25 -1.77 -8.29 -2.77
N MET A 26 -1.94 -7.20 -3.54
CA MET A 26 -1.10 -6.91 -4.68
C MET A 26 0.37 -6.75 -4.27
N ASN A 27 0.63 -6.03 -3.18
CA ASN A 27 1.97 -5.85 -2.63
C ASN A 27 2.60 -7.20 -2.22
N PHE A 28 1.83 -8.04 -1.53
CA PHE A 28 2.27 -9.38 -1.15
C PHE A 28 2.65 -10.26 -2.37
N VAL A 29 1.82 -10.23 -3.42
CA VAL A 29 2.10 -10.97 -4.66
C VAL A 29 3.38 -10.45 -5.34
N LEU A 30 3.59 -9.13 -5.38
CA LEU A 30 4.80 -8.54 -5.95
C LEU A 30 6.08 -8.96 -5.20
N ILE A 31 6.02 -8.97 -3.86
CA ILE A 31 7.14 -9.44 -3.03
C ILE A 31 7.46 -10.91 -3.32
N LEU A 32 6.43 -11.76 -3.47
CA LEU A 32 6.64 -13.17 -3.84
C LEU A 32 7.25 -13.32 -5.24
N LEU A 33 6.77 -12.56 -6.21
CA LEU A 33 7.31 -12.57 -7.58
C LEU A 33 8.77 -12.12 -7.61
N PHE A 34 9.12 -11.09 -6.83
CA PHE A 34 10.50 -10.66 -6.66
C PHE A 34 11.38 -11.80 -6.09
N GLY A 35 10.93 -12.46 -5.02
CA GLY A 35 11.65 -13.59 -4.43
C GLY A 35 11.84 -14.77 -5.38
N ILE A 36 10.79 -15.15 -6.11
CA ILE A 36 10.86 -16.22 -7.13
C ILE A 36 11.81 -15.82 -8.25
N GLY A 37 11.70 -14.60 -8.78
CA GLY A 37 12.54 -14.14 -9.87
C GLY A 37 14.02 -14.06 -9.47
N ASN A 38 14.31 -13.71 -8.22
CA ASN A 38 15.68 -13.74 -7.69
C ASN A 38 16.23 -15.17 -7.61
N TYR A 39 15.42 -16.14 -7.18
CA TYR A 39 15.80 -17.55 -7.14
C TYR A 39 15.97 -18.17 -8.54
N GLN A 40 15.13 -17.78 -9.50
CA GLN A 40 15.17 -18.28 -10.87
C GLN A 40 16.20 -17.56 -11.76
N GLY A 41 16.90 -16.55 -11.24
CA GLY A 41 17.92 -15.81 -11.99
C GLY A 41 17.34 -14.94 -13.11
N PHE A 42 16.23 -14.24 -12.85
CA PHE A 42 15.70 -13.25 -13.78
C PHE A 42 16.75 -12.17 -14.11
N LEU A 43 16.63 -11.59 -15.30
CA LEU A 43 17.48 -10.49 -15.75
C LEU A 43 17.48 -9.35 -14.71
N PRO A 44 18.64 -8.72 -14.44
CA PRO A 44 18.76 -7.63 -13.46
C PRO A 44 17.76 -6.49 -13.68
N ASP A 45 17.51 -6.11 -14.93
CA ASP A 45 16.54 -5.06 -15.27
C ASP A 45 15.11 -5.42 -14.88
N THR A 46 14.74 -6.70 -15.03
CA THR A 46 13.40 -7.19 -14.65
C THR A 46 13.25 -7.20 -13.14
N GLN A 47 14.30 -7.60 -12.41
CA GLN A 47 14.35 -7.54 -10.95
C GLN A 47 14.21 -6.11 -10.42
N LEU A 48 14.92 -5.17 -11.05
CA LEU A 48 14.89 -3.76 -10.68
C LEU A 48 13.52 -3.13 -10.99
N PHE A 49 12.89 -3.52 -12.11
CA PHE A 49 11.51 -3.14 -12.41
C PHE A 49 10.52 -3.67 -11.36
N LEU A 50 10.60 -4.95 -11.00
CA LEU A 50 9.76 -5.57 -9.95
C LEU A 50 9.93 -4.86 -8.60
N LEU A 51 11.17 -4.54 -8.22
CA LEU A 51 11.49 -3.82 -6.99
C LEU A 51 10.86 -2.41 -6.99
N THR A 52 10.99 -1.68 -8.11
CA THR A 52 10.44 -0.34 -8.30
C THR A 52 8.90 -0.35 -8.26
N LEU A 53 8.28 -1.33 -8.91
CA LEU A 53 6.83 -1.51 -8.89
C LEU A 53 6.32 -1.82 -7.47
N THR A 54 7.05 -2.65 -6.72
CA THR A 54 6.74 -2.97 -5.32
C THR A 54 6.86 -1.71 -4.44
N MET A 55 7.86 -0.86 -4.67
CA MET A 55 8.01 0.42 -3.97
C MET A 55 6.79 1.32 -4.20
N TYR A 56 6.39 1.54 -5.45
CA TYR A 56 5.21 2.39 -5.75
C TYR A 56 3.91 1.81 -5.17
N CYS A 57 3.72 0.50 -5.25
CA CYS A 57 2.58 -0.17 -4.64
C CYS A 57 2.55 0.04 -3.11
N SER A 58 3.72 0.01 -2.47
CA SER A 58 3.87 0.25 -1.03
C SER A 58 3.51 1.67 -0.64
N ILE A 59 3.99 2.66 -1.41
CA ILE A 59 3.64 4.07 -1.20
C ILE A 59 2.13 4.29 -1.35
N LEU A 60 1.51 3.71 -2.39
CA LEU A 60 0.06 3.79 -2.59
C LEU A 60 -0.73 3.17 -1.43
N LEU A 61 -0.27 2.02 -0.91
CA LEU A 61 -0.88 1.37 0.25
C LEU A 61 -0.82 2.26 1.50
N VAL A 62 0.33 2.91 1.74
CA VAL A 62 0.54 3.84 2.86
C VAL A 62 -0.37 5.07 2.75
N LEU A 63 -0.48 5.67 1.56
CA LEU A 63 -1.37 6.81 1.34
C LEU A 63 -2.84 6.42 1.52
N ALA A 64 -3.25 5.26 1.01
CA ALA A 64 -4.60 4.75 1.19
C ALA A 64 -4.92 4.43 2.65
N SER A 65 -3.98 3.85 3.41
CA SER A 65 -4.17 3.55 4.84
C SER A 65 -4.21 4.81 5.69
N LEU A 66 -3.40 5.83 5.39
CA LEU A 66 -3.47 7.15 6.02
C LEU A 66 -4.83 7.81 5.75
N GLY A 67 -5.30 7.80 4.50
CA GLY A 67 -6.62 8.32 4.13
C GLY A 67 -7.75 7.59 4.88
N ALA A 68 -7.65 6.26 5.00
CA ALA A 68 -8.60 5.45 5.77
C ALA A 68 -8.60 5.78 7.27
N PHE A 69 -7.42 5.99 7.84
CA PHE A 69 -7.23 6.37 9.23
C PHE A 69 -7.87 7.73 9.53
N ILE A 70 -7.56 8.76 8.73
CA ILE A 70 -8.13 10.11 8.86
C ILE A 70 -9.66 10.06 8.69
N TYR A 71 -10.16 9.33 7.69
CA TYR A 71 -11.60 9.17 7.47
C TYR A 71 -12.29 8.51 8.67
N SER A 72 -11.66 7.49 9.27
CA SER A 72 -12.17 6.83 10.48
C SER A 72 -12.21 7.78 11.67
N ALA A 73 -11.15 8.57 11.86
CA ALA A 73 -11.01 9.60 12.91
C ALA A 73 -12.13 10.64 12.82
N LEU A 74 -12.33 11.22 11.64
CA LEU A 74 -13.36 12.23 11.39
C LEU A 74 -14.78 11.71 11.63
N LYS A 75 -15.02 10.42 11.36
CA LYS A 75 -16.31 9.78 11.61
C LYS A 75 -16.53 9.30 13.04
N LYS A 76 -15.58 9.50 13.95
CA LYS A 76 -15.64 9.02 15.35
C LYS A 76 -16.06 7.55 15.45
N ARG A 77 -15.70 6.70 14.47
CA ARG A 77 -15.98 5.26 14.56
C ARG A 77 -15.12 4.69 15.68
N LYS A 78 -15.70 4.40 16.85
CA LYS A 78 -15.05 3.99 18.10
C LYS A 78 -14.42 2.57 18.08
N GLY A 79 -13.99 2.07 16.93
CA GLY A 79 -13.33 0.77 16.83
C GLY A 79 -11.82 0.90 17.00
N ILE A 80 -11.28 0.75 18.21
CA ILE A 80 -9.83 0.76 18.48
C ILE A 80 -9.06 -0.17 17.53
N LYS A 81 -9.63 -1.36 17.25
CA LYS A 81 -9.08 -2.35 16.31
C LYS A 81 -8.89 -1.81 14.88
N VAL A 82 -9.80 -0.92 14.44
CA VAL A 82 -9.76 -0.34 13.09
C VAL A 82 -8.64 0.69 12.98
N TYR A 83 -8.43 1.51 14.02
CA TYR A 83 -7.31 2.46 14.06
C TYR A 83 -5.97 1.75 14.12
N LEU A 84 -5.83 0.77 15.01
CA LEU A 84 -4.61 -0.04 15.14
C LEU A 84 -4.25 -0.75 13.84
N GLY A 85 -5.25 -1.31 13.14
CA GLY A 85 -5.01 -1.96 11.85
C GLY A 85 -4.44 -1.02 10.79
N TYR A 86 -5.09 0.13 10.57
CA TYR A 86 -4.59 1.09 9.58
C TYR A 86 -3.27 1.74 9.99
N SER A 87 -3.05 2.01 11.27
CA SER A 87 -1.77 2.59 11.74
C SER A 87 -0.61 1.60 11.55
N LEU A 88 -0.82 0.31 11.84
CA LEU A 88 0.20 -0.72 11.62
C LEU A 88 0.53 -0.87 10.14
N ILE A 89 -0.50 -0.95 9.27
CA ILE A 89 -0.28 -1.02 7.81
C ILE A 89 0.52 0.19 7.32
N THR A 90 0.21 1.38 7.86
CA THR A 90 0.92 2.61 7.49
C THR A 90 2.38 2.56 7.92
N PHE A 91 2.65 2.16 9.16
CA PHE A 91 4.01 2.10 9.72
C PHE A 91 4.88 1.05 9.03
N PHE A 92 4.36 -0.17 8.87
CA PHE A 92 5.11 -1.22 8.18
C PHE A 92 5.25 -0.93 6.68
N GLY A 93 4.21 -0.39 6.05
CA GLY A 93 4.26 0.00 4.64
C GLY A 93 5.28 1.11 4.38
N SER A 94 5.39 2.10 5.27
CA SER A 94 6.39 3.17 5.12
C SER A 94 7.80 2.64 5.31
N LEU A 95 8.03 1.79 6.31
CA LEU A 95 9.32 1.15 6.55
C LEU A 95 9.74 0.26 5.37
N LEU A 96 8.81 -0.52 4.82
CA LEU A 96 9.04 -1.33 3.63
C LEU A 96 9.38 -0.46 2.40
N SER A 97 8.64 0.63 2.18
CA SER A 97 8.91 1.55 1.06
C SER A 97 10.29 2.20 1.16
N LEU A 98 10.75 2.51 2.38
CA LEU A 98 12.06 3.10 2.61
C LEU A 98 13.18 2.09 2.34
N LEU A 99 13.02 0.84 2.81
CA LEU A 99 13.96 -0.25 2.52
C LEU A 99 14.06 -0.52 1.02
N LEU A 100 12.92 -0.59 0.32
CA LEU A 100 12.89 -0.81 -1.13
C LEU A 100 13.54 0.36 -1.89
N ALA A 101 13.25 1.60 -1.51
CA ALA A 101 13.88 2.77 -2.12
C ALA A 101 15.40 2.77 -1.93
N PHE A 102 15.87 2.41 -0.74
CA PHE A 102 17.30 2.28 -0.46
C PHE A 102 17.95 1.18 -1.31
N LEU A 103 17.31 0.01 -1.40
CA LEU A 103 17.78 -1.09 -2.25
C LEU A 103 17.86 -0.67 -3.73
N ILE A 104 16.84 0.01 -4.25
CA ILE A 104 16.85 0.52 -5.64
C ILE A 104 18.04 1.44 -5.86
N GLN A 105 18.26 2.40 -4.95
CA GLN A 105 19.35 3.37 -5.07
C GLN A 105 20.72 2.70 -5.03
N VAL A 106 20.95 1.74 -4.14
CA VAL A 106 22.21 0.97 -4.08
C VAL A 106 22.41 0.15 -5.35
N THR A 107 21.34 -0.44 -5.89
CA THR A 107 21.44 -1.28 -7.09
C THR A 107 21.70 -0.44 -8.35
N GLN A 108 21.13 0.76 -8.45
CA GLN A 108 21.36 1.67 -9.58
C GLN A 108 22.68 2.45 -9.47
N GLY A 109 23.14 2.77 -8.26
CA GLY A 109 24.40 3.49 -8.05
C GLY A 109 25.66 2.62 -8.21
N ASN A 110 25.49 1.30 -8.26
CA ASN A 110 26.56 0.33 -8.51
C ASN A 110 26.64 -0.15 -9.97
N MET A 111 25.74 0.32 -10.86
CA MET A 111 25.84 0.10 -12.31
C MET A 111 26.55 1.28 -12.97
#